data_AF-A0A1I1RZE4-F1
#
_entry.id   AF-A0A1I1RZE4-F1
#
_cell.length_a   1.000
_cell.length_b   1.000
_cell.length_c   1.000
_cell.angle_alpha   90.00
_cell.angle_beta   90.00
_cell.angle_gamma   90.00
#
_symmetry.space_group_name_H-M   'P 1'
#
loop_
_entity.id
_entity.type
_entity.pdbx_description
1 polymer ?
#
loop_
_entity_poly.entity_id
_entity_poly.type
_entity_poly.pdbx_seq_one_letter_code
_entity_poly.pdbx_strand_id
1 'polypeptide(L)'
;MSQDSENSNEKSWDELTRRPLKTVTPQQIEAAFAKALQELTEQVYDVELLRMDLSNGSDGWFSDKTLIDFKVLKKTPKVDGDLFGT
;
A
#
# COMPACT_ATOMS: atom_id res chain seq x y z
N MET A 1 -30.20 36.48 -11.41
CA MET A 1 -29.18 36.15 -12.41
C MET A 1 -28.10 35.39 -11.67
N SER A 2 -28.03 34.08 -11.88
CA SER A 2 -27.12 33.16 -11.20
C SER A 2 -25.80 33.12 -11.95
N GLN A 3 -24.68 33.38 -11.29
CA GLN A 3 -23.34 33.10 -11.82
C GLN A 3 -22.34 32.96 -10.66
N ASP A 4 -22.51 31.89 -9.87
CA ASP A 4 -21.54 31.44 -8.86
C ASP A 4 -21.25 29.96 -9.12
N SER A 5 -20.53 29.58 -10.19
CA SER A 5 -20.14 28.16 -10.40
C SER A 5 -19.03 27.98 -11.45
N GLU A 6 -17.95 28.76 -11.47
CA GLU A 6 -16.93 28.54 -12.52
C GLU A 6 -15.54 29.10 -12.13
N ASN A 7 -14.96 28.68 -10.99
CA ASN A 7 -13.51 28.89 -10.80
C ASN A 7 -12.79 28.07 -9.69
N SER A 8 -13.45 27.11 -9.03
CA SER A 8 -12.82 26.44 -7.86
C SER A 8 -12.12 25.11 -8.17
N ASN A 9 -12.19 24.60 -9.40
CA ASN A 9 -11.76 23.23 -9.70
C ASN A 9 -10.41 23.12 -10.44
N GLU A 10 -9.90 24.19 -11.05
CA GLU A 10 -8.66 24.15 -11.84
C GLU A 10 -7.39 24.13 -10.98
N LYS A 11 -7.42 24.74 -9.78
CA LYS A 11 -6.24 24.80 -8.88
C LYS A 11 -5.86 23.44 -8.27
N SER A 12 -6.81 22.50 -8.19
CA SER A 12 -6.62 21.19 -7.55
C SER A 12 -5.69 20.28 -8.36
N TRP A 13 -5.83 20.28 -9.69
CA TRP A 13 -5.04 19.41 -10.56
C TRP A 13 -3.58 19.83 -10.66
N ASP A 14 -3.31 21.14 -10.76
CA ASP A 14 -1.94 21.68 -10.77
C ASP A 14 -1.19 21.45 -9.45
N GLU A 15 -1.88 21.45 -8.32
CA GLU A 15 -1.29 21.11 -7.02
C GLU A 15 -0.99 19.61 -6.88
N LEU A 16 -1.77 18.75 -7.53
CA LEU A 16 -1.54 17.30 -7.55
C LEU A 16 -0.36 16.92 -8.46
N THR A 17 -0.19 17.59 -9.60
CA THR A 17 0.92 17.32 -10.55
C THR A 17 2.27 17.86 -10.08
N ARG A 18 2.27 18.88 -9.21
CA ARG A 18 3.48 19.45 -8.61
C ARG A 18 3.95 18.72 -7.35
N ARG A 19 3.15 17.81 -6.80
CA ARG A 19 3.63 16.91 -5.74
C ARG A 19 4.65 15.97 -6.37
N PRO A 20 5.87 15.87 -5.82
CA PRO A 20 6.81 14.87 -6.29
C PRO A 20 6.12 13.52 -6.16
N LEU A 21 5.89 12.85 -7.29
CA LEU A 21 5.46 11.46 -7.32
C LEU A 21 6.56 10.69 -6.60
N LYS A 22 6.33 10.42 -5.31
CA LYS A 22 7.26 9.61 -4.52
C LYS A 22 7.19 8.21 -5.10
N THR A 23 8.18 7.88 -5.90
CA THR A 23 8.36 6.53 -6.41
C THR A 23 8.64 5.63 -5.23
N VAL A 24 7.78 4.66 -5.01
CA VAL A 24 7.96 3.62 -3.99
C VAL A 24 8.54 2.37 -4.65
N THR A 25 9.46 1.71 -3.97
CA THR A 25 9.96 0.41 -4.44
C THR A 25 9.01 -0.70 -3.99
N PRO A 26 8.94 -1.84 -4.69
CA PRO A 26 8.17 -3.01 -4.25
C PRO A 26 8.45 -3.41 -2.80
N GLN A 27 9.72 -3.35 -2.37
CA GLN A 27 10.13 -3.70 -1.01
C GLN A 27 9.54 -2.75 0.05
N GLN A 28 9.35 -1.47 -0.29
CA GLN A 28 8.71 -0.52 0.61
C GLN A 28 7.22 -0.82 0.77
N ILE A 29 6.56 -1.30 -0.28
CA ILE A 29 5.15 -1.71 -0.26
C ILE A 29 5.00 -2.98 0.60
N GLU A 30 5.85 -3.97 0.37
CA GLU A 30 5.91 -5.21 1.15
C GLU A 30 6.12 -4.93 2.64
N ALA A 31 7.11 -4.09 2.99
CA ALA A 31 7.42 -3.75 4.37
C ALA A 31 6.28 -2.98 5.06
N ALA A 32 5.64 -2.04 4.35
CA ALA A 32 4.50 -1.32 4.87
C ALA A 32 3.31 -2.25 5.12
N PHE A 33 3.04 -3.18 4.21
CA PHE A 33 1.98 -4.15 4.34
C PHE A 33 2.24 -5.15 5.48
N ALA A 34 3.46 -5.69 5.58
CA ALA A 34 3.87 -6.57 6.66
C ALA A 34 3.73 -5.90 8.03
N LYS A 35 4.14 -4.63 8.13
CA LYS A 35 4.01 -3.84 9.35
C LYS A 35 2.55 -3.62 9.74
N ALA A 36 1.69 -3.25 8.78
CA ALA A 36 0.26 -3.08 9.04
C ALA A 36 -0.40 -4.37 9.53
N LEU A 37 -0.05 -5.52 8.94
CA LEU A 37 -0.52 -6.83 9.41
C LEU A 37 -0.03 -7.16 10.82
N GLN A 38 1.23 -6.81 11.13
CA GLN A 38 1.78 -7.00 12.47
C GLN A 38 1.06 -6.15 13.51
N GLU A 39 0.78 -4.88 13.21
CA GLU A 39 0.06 -3.99 14.13
C GLU A 39 -1.39 -4.45 14.37
N LEU A 40 -2.03 -5.07 13.38
CA LEU A 40 -3.41 -5.56 13.50
C LEU A 40 -3.54 -6.92 14.17
N THR A 41 -2.54 -7.79 14.04
CA THR A 41 -2.66 -9.20 14.45
C THR A 41 -1.61 -9.64 15.46
N GLU A 42 -0.70 -8.75 15.85
CA GLU A 42 0.44 -8.99 16.75
C GLU A 42 1.39 -10.11 16.28
N GLN A 43 1.36 -10.43 14.99
CA GLN A 43 2.15 -11.51 14.39
C GLN A 43 3.10 -10.98 13.32
N VAL A 44 4.24 -11.63 13.17
CA VAL A 44 5.22 -11.26 12.13
C VAL A 44 4.90 -12.02 10.85
N TYR A 45 4.94 -11.34 9.71
CA TYR A 45 4.71 -11.93 8.39
C TYR A 45 5.84 -11.57 7.43
N ASP A 46 6.17 -12.50 6.55
CA ASP A 46 6.87 -12.21 5.30
C ASP A 46 5.83 -11.94 4.21
N VAL A 47 6.04 -10.85 3.50
CA VAL A 47 5.16 -10.39 2.41
C VAL A 47 5.99 -10.28 1.16
N GLU A 48 5.51 -10.88 0.08
CA GLU A 48 6.11 -10.82 -1.26
C GLU A 48 5.05 -10.32 -2.24
N LEU A 49 5.36 -9.22 -2.93
CA LEU A 49 4.50 -8.66 -3.98
C LEU A 49 4.66 -9.51 -5.25
N LEU A 50 3.60 -10.23 -5.62
CA LEU A 50 3.63 -11.12 -6.79
C LEU A 50 3.27 -10.37 -8.07
N ARG A 51 2.26 -9.52 -8.00
CA ARG A 51 1.74 -8.77 -9.15
C ARG A 51 1.20 -7.43 -8.68
N MET A 52 1.48 -6.40 -9.46
CA MET A 52 0.89 -5.08 -9.31
C MET A 52 0.46 -4.60 -10.70
N ASP A 53 -0.86 -4.56 -10.91
CA ASP A 53 -1.47 -4.11 -12.15
C ASP A 53 -2.29 -2.86 -11.88
N LEU A 54 -1.69 -1.71 -12.20
CA LEU A 54 -2.28 -0.38 -12.03
C LEU A 54 -2.77 0.22 -13.36
N SER A 55 -2.80 -0.57 -14.43
CA SER A 55 -2.89 -0.08 -15.82
C SER A 55 -4.22 0.59 -16.17
N ASN A 56 -5.27 0.40 -15.37
CA ASN A 56 -6.64 0.75 -15.75
C ASN A 56 -7.21 1.99 -15.07
N GLY A 57 -6.39 2.74 -14.32
CA GLY A 57 -6.79 4.06 -13.83
C GLY A 57 -6.59 5.12 -14.92
N SER A 58 -7.51 5.23 -15.87
CA SER A 58 -7.45 6.28 -16.91
C SER A 58 -7.50 7.71 -16.34
N ASP A 59 -7.88 7.84 -15.06
CA ASP A 59 -8.25 9.12 -14.46
C ASP A 59 -7.43 9.41 -13.18
N GLY A 60 -6.31 8.71 -12.96
CA GLY A 60 -5.50 8.84 -11.73
C GLY A 60 -6.15 8.21 -10.49
N TRP A 61 -7.33 7.59 -10.64
CA TRP A 61 -8.00 6.79 -9.63
C TRP A 61 -7.83 5.31 -9.96
N PHE A 62 -7.54 4.48 -8.94
CA PHE A 62 -7.52 3.03 -9.10
C PHE A 62 -8.90 2.55 -9.56
N SER A 63 -8.96 1.89 -10.71
CA SER A 63 -10.20 1.26 -11.18
C SER A 63 -10.48 -0.02 -10.37
N ASP A 64 -11.73 -0.50 -10.38
CA ASP A 64 -12.09 -1.81 -9.81
C ASP A 64 -11.35 -3.00 -10.45
N LYS A 65 -10.67 -2.76 -11.58
CA LYS A 65 -9.82 -3.73 -12.27
C LYS A 65 -8.35 -3.68 -11.83
N THR A 66 -8.00 -2.77 -10.92
CA THR A 66 -6.68 -2.69 -10.31
C THR A 66 -6.47 -3.92 -9.44
N LEU A 67 -5.40 -4.66 -9.68
CA LEU A 67 -5.10 -5.89 -8.96
C LEU A 67 -3.73 -5.80 -8.33
N ILE A 68 -3.65 -6.15 -7.04
CA ILE A 68 -2.41 -6.26 -6.31
C ILE A 68 -2.43 -7.60 -5.57
N ASP A 69 -1.54 -8.50 -5.98
CA ASP A 69 -1.43 -9.84 -5.41
C ASP A 69 -0.24 -9.89 -4.45
N PHE A 70 -0.51 -10.31 -3.21
CA PHE A 70 0.52 -10.56 -2.20
C PHE A 70 0.55 -12.03 -1.80
N LYS A 71 1.75 -12.57 -1.64
CA LYS A 71 1.97 -13.80 -0.89
C LYS A 71 2.33 -13.42 0.54
N VAL A 72 1.58 -13.96 1.49
CA VAL A 72 1.77 -13.68 2.91
C VAL A 72 2.07 -14.97 3.64
N LEU A 73 3.22 -15.02 4.31
CA LEU A 73 3.65 -16.17 5.11
C LEU A 73 3.81 -15.72 6.56
N LYS A 74 3.03 -16.32 7.46
CA LYS A 74 3.19 -16.10 8.89
C LYS A 74 4.54 -16.65 9.33
N LYS A 75 5.37 -15.79 9.94
CA LYS A 75 6.55 -16.23 10.66
C LYS A 75 6.10 -16.75 12.03
N THR A 76 6.21 -18.07 12.23
CA THR A 76 6.19 -18.61 13.58
C THR A 76 7.49 -18.20 14.26
N PRO A 77 7.46 -17.49 15.39
CA PRO A 77 8.67 -17.31 16.18
C PRO A 77 9.22 -18.70 16.50
N LYS A 78 10.51 -18.94 16.21
CA LYS A 78 11.20 -20.09 16.77
C LYS A 78 11.16 -19.89 18.27
N VAL A 79 10.35 -20.69 18.95
CA VAL A 79 10.48 -20.85 20.40
C VAL A 79 11.78 -21.64 20.54
N ASP A 80 12.90 -20.96 20.74
CA ASP A 80 14.16 -21.62 21.11
C ASP A 80 13.87 -22.32 22.45
N GLY A 81 13.64 -23.62 22.35
CA GLY A 81 13.18 -24.49 23.43
C GLY A 81 14.28 -24.88 24.40
N ASP A 82 15.13 -23.94 24.81
CA ASP A 82 16.20 -24.16 25.80
C ASP A 82 15.80 -23.64 27.19
N LEU A 83 14.62 -24.06 27.69
CA LEU A 83 14.21 -23.77 29.07
C LEU A 83 13.89 -25.00 29.93
N PHE A 84 14.17 -26.21 29.43
CA PHE A 84 14.11 -27.43 30.24
C PHE A 84 15.37 -28.28 30.05
N GLY A 85 16.51 -27.71 30.40
CA GLY A 85 17.73 -28.46 30.73
C GLY A 85 17.73 -28.76 32.23
N THR A 86 17.54 -30.05 32.54
CA THR A 86 17.76 -30.80 33.79
C THR A 86 18.40 -30.09 34.98
#